data_AF-A0A2V8FW41-F1
#
_entry.id   AF-A0A2V8FW41-F1
#
_cell.length_a   1.000
_cell.length_b   1.000
_cell.length_c   1.000
_cell.angle_alpha   90.00
_cell.angle_beta   90.00
_cell.angle_gamma   90.00
#
_symmetry.space_group_name_H-M   'P 1'
#
loop_
_entity.id
_entity.type
_entity.pdbx_description
1 polymer ?
#
loop_
_entity_poly.entity_id
_entity_poly.type
_entity_poly.pdbx_seq_one_letter_code
_entity_poly.pdbx_strand_id
1 'polypeptide(L)'
;MLDDISQAVLAREEVAKYLRGGYGESGAQARERIYAYLDELRTTQRYKIYRALQHPLFPILRKIERKPEHLHHVTGAVRTHRILYASNHKSHTDYLVEPLVLDDNGIRPPVIAAGINLFGGPLGLIHRHVTGAIPIRRNTKDPAYLITLKAYVAEILKRHDLFFYPEGGRSYSGELKSAKTGIISAALTAECPNLVVIPAAVAYDFVLEDHILARQRVKKRQRPFARELAEMVRYAVGYRSRAFVTFGAPIPVSHRHAQSRRDLMELTRSIRARIGALYKVLPTAIVAAAMRPSIGKRDLEARIDRLIEELAARHANLGVTSGRQAVEEAAEPLETRGIIVAERGRFRVRERSVLRYYARTIEHLLVTTGRTH
;
A
#
# COMPACT_ATOMS: atom_id res chain seq x y z
N MET A 1 -35.03 1.58 2.80
CA MET A 1 -34.62 1.28 4.18
C MET A 1 -33.10 1.37 4.24
N LEU A 2 -32.53 2.14 5.17
CA LEU A 2 -31.08 2.27 5.31
C LEU A 2 -30.50 0.97 5.85
N ASP A 3 -29.30 0.58 5.40
CA ASP A 3 -28.60 -0.57 5.97
C ASP A 3 -28.11 -0.30 7.40
N ASP A 4 -27.80 -1.37 8.14
CA ASP A 4 -27.42 -1.30 9.55
C ASP A 4 -26.18 -0.43 9.81
N ILE A 5 -25.23 -0.37 8.87
CA ILE A 5 -24.03 0.47 9.00
C ILE A 5 -24.43 1.94 8.86
N SER A 6 -25.23 2.26 7.85
CA SER A 6 -25.75 3.62 7.66
C SER A 6 -26.51 4.12 8.89
N GLN A 7 -27.34 3.28 9.51
CA GLN A 7 -28.04 3.63 10.74
C GLN A 7 -27.08 3.83 11.92
N ALA A 8 -26.11 2.93 12.09
CA ALA A 8 -25.11 3.04 13.14
C ALA A 8 -24.26 4.33 12.99
N VAL A 9 -23.91 4.73 11.76
CA VAL A 9 -23.20 5.98 11.48
C VAL A 9 -24.01 7.19 11.93
N LEU A 10 -25.29 7.24 11.60
CA LEU A 10 -26.17 8.36 11.99
C LEU A 10 -26.38 8.45 13.50
N ALA A 11 -26.28 7.32 14.22
CA ALA A 11 -26.39 7.26 15.67
C ALA A 11 -25.13 7.74 16.41
N ARG A 12 -23.97 7.89 15.73
CA ARG A 12 -22.74 8.36 16.38
C ARG A 12 -22.87 9.81 16.79
N GLU A 13 -22.42 10.14 18.00
CA GLU A 13 -22.57 11.47 18.61
C GLU A 13 -22.02 12.59 17.71
N GLU A 14 -20.86 12.36 17.07
CA GLU A 14 -20.20 13.32 16.16
C GLU A 14 -21.11 13.69 14.98
N VAL A 15 -21.78 12.70 14.39
CA VAL A 15 -22.67 12.85 13.24
C VAL A 15 -23.99 13.47 13.67
N ALA A 16 -24.58 12.98 14.77
CA ALA A 16 -25.80 13.53 15.34
C ALA A 16 -25.64 15.01 15.73
N LYS A 17 -24.47 15.38 16.28
CA LYS A 17 -24.14 16.78 16.60
C LYS A 17 -24.02 17.64 15.34
N TYR A 18 -23.40 17.13 14.28
CA TYR A 18 -23.33 17.85 12.99
C TYR A 18 -24.73 18.08 12.40
N LEU A 19 -25.62 17.09 12.50
CA LEU A 19 -27.00 17.15 12.02
C LEU A 19 -27.89 18.14 12.79
N ARG A 20 -27.61 18.40 14.07
CA ARG A 20 -28.37 19.35 14.91
C ARG A 20 -28.14 20.83 14.55
N GLY A 21 -27.20 21.13 13.65
CA GLY A 21 -26.91 22.49 13.20
C GLY A 21 -25.73 23.16 13.92
N GLY A 22 -25.22 24.25 13.34
CA GLY A 22 -24.05 25.00 13.84
C GLY A 22 -22.93 25.27 12.81
N TYR A 23 -23.05 24.74 11.58
CA TYR A 23 -22.05 24.85 10.52
C TYR A 23 -22.53 25.66 9.29
N GLY A 24 -23.55 26.52 9.45
CA GLY A 24 -24.05 27.40 8.38
C GLY A 24 -25.01 26.75 7.36
N GLU A 25 -25.43 25.50 7.59
CA GLU A 25 -26.42 24.78 6.76
C GLU A 25 -27.63 24.36 7.62
N SER A 26 -28.80 24.20 6.99
CA SER A 26 -29.97 23.62 7.68
C SER A 26 -29.75 22.13 7.97
N GLY A 27 -30.33 21.62 9.06
CA GLY A 27 -30.21 20.20 9.43
C GLY A 27 -30.72 19.24 8.35
N ALA A 28 -31.70 19.65 7.55
CA ALA A 28 -32.21 18.88 6.41
C ALA A 28 -31.18 18.74 5.28
N GLN A 29 -30.52 19.85 4.90
CA GLN A 29 -29.45 19.84 3.88
C GLN A 29 -28.24 19.02 4.35
N ALA A 30 -27.83 19.18 5.61
CA ALA A 30 -26.75 18.38 6.19
C ALA A 30 -27.07 16.88 6.15
N ARG A 31 -28.33 16.51 6.42
CA ARG A 31 -28.79 15.13 6.37
C ARG A 31 -28.78 14.54 4.98
N GLU A 32 -29.27 15.28 3.98
CA GLU A 32 -29.23 14.86 2.58
C GLU A 32 -27.80 14.60 2.10
N ARG A 33 -26.86 15.50 2.44
CA ARG A 33 -25.44 15.34 2.12
C ARG A 33 -24.82 14.11 2.77
N ILE A 34 -25.09 13.89 4.06
CA ILE A 34 -24.60 12.70 4.77
C ILE A 34 -25.15 11.43 4.12
N TYR A 35 -26.42 11.39 3.73
CA TYR A 35 -26.98 10.24 3.01
C TYR A 35 -26.31 10.01 1.65
N ALA A 36 -26.06 11.08 0.89
CA ALA A 36 -25.34 10.97 -0.38
C ALA A 36 -23.91 10.42 -0.18
N TYR A 37 -23.20 10.85 0.87
CA TYR A 37 -21.87 10.32 1.18
C TYR A 37 -21.91 8.88 1.70
N LEU A 38 -22.92 8.50 2.47
CA LEU A 38 -23.12 7.11 2.90
C LEU A 38 -23.35 6.20 1.70
N ASP A 39 -24.20 6.63 0.75
CA ASP A 39 -24.39 5.87 -0.49
C ASP A 39 -23.10 5.82 -1.32
N GLU A 40 -22.34 6.92 -1.40
CA GLU A 40 -21.04 6.91 -2.06
C GLU A 40 -20.11 5.87 -1.43
N LEU A 41 -19.98 5.83 -0.10
CA LEU A 41 -19.07 4.93 0.62
C LEU A 41 -19.51 3.46 0.64
N ARG A 42 -20.78 3.21 0.34
CA ARG A 42 -21.37 1.87 0.41
C ARG A 42 -20.67 0.90 -0.54
N THR A 43 -20.35 -0.28 -0.02
CA THR A 43 -19.68 -1.35 -0.77
C THR A 43 -20.28 -2.70 -0.39
N THR A 44 -20.17 -3.69 -1.27
CA THR A 44 -20.52 -5.07 -0.98
C THR A 44 -19.39 -5.98 -1.39
N GLN A 45 -19.03 -6.94 -0.54
CA GLN A 45 -18.01 -7.94 -0.85
C GLN A 45 -18.66 -9.28 -1.20
N ARG A 46 -18.53 -9.71 -2.46
CA ARG A 46 -19.00 -11.01 -2.95
C ARG A 46 -17.83 -11.97 -3.07
N TYR A 47 -17.41 -12.53 -1.93
CA TYR A 47 -16.17 -13.29 -1.81
C TYR A 47 -16.02 -14.45 -2.82
N LYS A 48 -17.10 -15.22 -3.09
CA LYS A 48 -17.06 -16.30 -4.11
C LYS A 48 -16.72 -15.78 -5.51
N ILE A 49 -17.31 -14.64 -5.89
CA ILE A 49 -17.05 -14.01 -7.20
C ILE A 49 -15.67 -13.37 -7.21
N TYR A 50 -15.24 -12.76 -6.10
CA TYR A 50 -13.88 -12.23 -5.96
C TYR A 50 -12.83 -13.32 -6.21
N ARG A 51 -13.00 -14.52 -5.64
CA ARG A 51 -12.11 -15.65 -5.93
C ARG A 51 -12.16 -16.04 -7.41
N ALA A 52 -13.30 -16.01 -8.07
CA ALA A 52 -13.38 -16.31 -9.50
C ALA A 52 -12.68 -15.27 -10.38
N LEU A 53 -12.61 -14.00 -9.96
CA LEU A 53 -11.93 -12.92 -10.70
C LEU A 53 -10.41 -13.10 -10.80
N GLN A 54 -9.82 -13.99 -10.00
CA GLN A 54 -8.40 -14.31 -10.15
C GLN A 54 -8.11 -15.00 -11.50
N HIS A 55 -9.06 -15.73 -12.07
CA HIS A 55 -8.87 -16.49 -13.32
C HIS A 55 -8.64 -15.60 -14.56
N PRO A 56 -9.46 -14.56 -14.84
CA PRO A 56 -9.16 -13.66 -15.95
C PRO A 56 -7.89 -12.83 -15.72
N LEU A 57 -7.52 -12.55 -14.47
CA LEU A 57 -6.29 -11.85 -14.11
C LEU A 57 -5.07 -12.78 -14.03
N PHE A 58 -5.27 -14.10 -14.13
CA PHE A 58 -4.26 -15.13 -13.98
C PHE A 58 -3.05 -14.97 -14.91
N PRO A 59 -3.19 -14.52 -16.18
CA PRO A 59 -2.03 -14.32 -17.04
C PRO A 59 -1.00 -13.35 -16.48
N ILE A 60 -1.44 -12.31 -15.76
CA ILE A 60 -0.59 -11.33 -15.07
C ILE A 60 -0.16 -11.87 -13.71
N LEU A 61 -1.10 -12.38 -12.92
CA LEU A 61 -0.83 -12.85 -11.56
C LEU A 61 0.14 -14.03 -11.50
N ARG A 62 0.08 -14.97 -12.47
CA ARG A 62 1.03 -16.11 -12.54
C ARG A 62 2.48 -15.70 -12.77
N LYS A 63 2.72 -14.45 -13.18
CA LYS A 63 4.07 -13.89 -13.38
C LYS A 63 4.62 -13.25 -12.12
N ILE A 64 3.75 -12.99 -11.14
CA ILE A 64 4.12 -12.48 -9.84
C ILE A 64 4.11 -13.65 -8.86
N GLU A 65 5.29 -14.18 -8.58
CA GLU A 65 5.44 -15.19 -7.54
C GLU A 65 5.28 -14.53 -6.17
N ARG A 66 4.22 -14.91 -5.45
CA ARG A 66 3.87 -14.34 -4.15
C ARG A 66 4.66 -15.07 -3.05
N LYS A 67 5.40 -14.31 -2.25
CA LYS A 67 6.23 -14.81 -1.14
C LYS A 67 5.72 -14.22 0.19
N PRO A 68 4.82 -14.89 0.91
CA PRO A 68 4.40 -14.43 2.22
C PRO A 68 5.52 -14.59 3.25
N GLU A 69 5.72 -13.57 4.09
CA GLU A 69 6.65 -13.60 5.21
C GLU A 69 5.93 -13.24 6.51
N HIS A 70 6.31 -13.90 7.61
CA HIS A 70 5.78 -13.67 8.96
C HIS A 70 4.24 -13.77 9.09
N LEU A 71 3.64 -14.65 8.29
CA LEU A 71 2.19 -14.87 8.28
C LEU A 71 1.62 -15.31 9.65
N HIS A 72 2.45 -15.82 10.56
CA HIS A 72 2.08 -16.16 11.92
C HIS A 72 1.47 -14.96 12.70
N HIS A 73 1.90 -13.72 12.41
CA HIS A 73 1.29 -12.53 13.00
C HIS A 73 -0.18 -12.36 12.60
N VAL A 74 -0.52 -12.70 11.35
CA VAL A 74 -1.89 -12.61 10.84
C VAL A 74 -2.72 -13.77 11.36
N THR A 75 -2.25 -15.00 11.16
CA THR A 75 -2.99 -16.22 11.57
C THR A 75 -3.25 -16.29 13.08
N GLY A 76 -2.35 -15.72 13.91
CA GLY A 76 -2.60 -15.55 15.34
C GLY A 76 -3.67 -14.50 15.64
N ALA A 77 -3.61 -13.34 14.98
CA ALA A 77 -4.53 -12.22 15.25
C ALA A 77 -5.97 -12.49 14.78
N VAL A 78 -6.16 -13.10 13.60
CA VAL A 78 -7.50 -13.30 12.98
C VAL A 78 -8.45 -14.14 13.84
N ARG A 79 -7.92 -14.88 14.83
CA ARG A 79 -8.71 -15.74 15.74
C ARG A 79 -9.44 -14.96 16.83
N THR A 80 -8.88 -13.82 17.26
CA THR A 80 -9.31 -13.12 18.49
C THR A 80 -9.45 -11.62 18.31
N HIS A 81 -8.92 -11.06 17.22
CA HIS A 81 -8.84 -9.62 16.99
C HIS A 81 -9.57 -9.22 15.72
N ARG A 82 -10.04 -7.97 15.73
CA ARG A 82 -10.39 -7.24 14.52
C ARG A 82 -9.12 -6.63 13.94
N ILE A 83 -8.92 -6.73 12.63
CA ILE A 83 -7.66 -6.31 12.02
C ILE A 83 -7.85 -5.12 11.08
N LEU A 84 -7.03 -4.10 11.29
CA LEU A 84 -6.74 -3.05 10.33
C LEU A 84 -5.37 -3.30 9.71
N TYR A 85 -5.32 -3.72 8.45
CA TYR A 85 -4.08 -3.90 7.70
C TYR A 85 -3.60 -2.56 7.13
N ALA A 86 -2.32 -2.26 7.30
CA ALA A 86 -1.70 -1.04 6.80
C ALA A 86 -0.42 -1.37 6.01
N SER A 87 -0.42 -1.11 4.69
CA SER A 87 0.73 -1.42 3.81
C SER A 87 1.23 -0.24 2.99
N ASN A 88 2.46 -0.31 2.50
CA ASN A 88 2.98 0.62 1.50
C ASN A 88 2.35 0.37 0.13
N HIS A 89 2.34 1.37 -0.76
CA HIS A 89 1.69 1.25 -2.08
C HIS A 89 2.67 1.55 -3.23
N LYS A 90 3.10 0.53 -3.97
CA LYS A 90 4.06 0.61 -5.08
C LYS A 90 3.43 0.41 -6.45
N SER A 91 2.42 -0.46 -6.58
CA SER A 91 1.85 -0.89 -7.87
C SER A 91 0.33 -0.95 -7.82
N HIS A 92 -0.32 -0.94 -9.00
CA HIS A 92 -1.71 -1.37 -9.14
C HIS A 92 -1.90 -2.87 -8.83
N THR A 93 -0.83 -3.65 -8.75
CA THR A 93 -0.93 -5.06 -8.38
C THR A 93 -1.05 -5.28 -6.88
N ASP A 94 -0.73 -4.29 -6.02
CA ASP A 94 -0.74 -4.45 -4.57
C ASP A 94 -2.10 -4.89 -4.02
N TYR A 95 -3.18 -4.22 -4.49
CA TYR A 95 -4.55 -4.53 -4.07
C TYR A 95 -5.10 -5.84 -4.66
N LEU A 96 -4.29 -6.56 -5.44
CA LEU A 96 -4.55 -7.94 -5.84
C LEU A 96 -3.62 -8.88 -5.06
N VAL A 97 -2.32 -8.62 -5.07
CA VAL A 97 -1.27 -9.46 -4.49
C VAL A 97 -1.45 -9.66 -3.00
N GLU A 98 -1.61 -8.60 -2.21
CA GLU A 98 -1.66 -8.73 -0.74
C GLU A 98 -2.96 -9.41 -0.26
N PRO A 99 -4.15 -9.06 -0.79
CA PRO A 99 -5.37 -9.81 -0.48
C PRO A 99 -5.33 -11.27 -0.93
N LEU A 100 -4.72 -11.57 -2.09
CA LEU A 100 -4.56 -12.94 -2.54
C LEU A 100 -3.55 -13.73 -1.70
N VAL A 101 -2.52 -13.09 -1.15
CA VAL A 101 -1.63 -13.73 -0.16
C VAL A 101 -2.42 -14.18 1.07
N LEU A 102 -3.37 -13.36 1.54
CA LEU A 102 -4.27 -13.77 2.62
C LEU A 102 -5.16 -14.95 2.19
N ASP A 103 -5.77 -14.85 1.00
CA ASP A 103 -6.69 -15.86 0.46
C ASP A 103 -6.03 -17.23 0.27
N ASP A 104 -4.85 -17.25 -0.35
CA ASP A 104 -4.02 -18.45 -0.56
C ASP A 104 -3.69 -19.18 0.76
N ASN A 105 -3.75 -18.46 1.89
CA ASN A 105 -3.46 -18.99 3.22
C ASN A 105 -4.73 -19.13 4.10
N GLY A 106 -5.91 -19.19 3.48
CA GLY A 106 -7.17 -19.45 4.17
C GLY A 106 -7.69 -18.27 5.00
N ILE A 107 -7.10 -17.08 4.85
CA ILE A 107 -7.54 -15.87 5.53
C ILE A 107 -8.44 -15.10 4.56
N ARG A 108 -9.68 -14.83 4.98
CA ARG A 108 -10.61 -14.07 4.17
C ARG A 108 -10.05 -12.67 3.87
N PRO A 109 -9.99 -12.24 2.60
CA PRO A 109 -9.58 -10.90 2.22
C PRO A 109 -10.43 -9.82 2.92
N PRO A 110 -9.80 -8.79 3.51
CA PRO A 110 -10.49 -7.66 4.13
C PRO A 110 -11.22 -6.78 3.10
N VAL A 111 -12.11 -5.91 3.56
CA VAL A 111 -12.59 -4.79 2.73
C VAL A 111 -11.44 -3.80 2.51
N ILE A 112 -11.41 -3.11 1.37
CA ILE A 112 -10.24 -2.31 0.98
C ILE A 112 -10.61 -0.84 0.84
N ALA A 113 -9.90 0.06 1.51
CA ALA A 113 -10.01 1.50 1.26
C ALA A 113 -9.30 1.86 -0.06
N ALA A 114 -10.05 2.33 -1.06
CA ALA A 114 -9.53 2.63 -2.39
C ALA A 114 -9.87 4.05 -2.82
N GLY A 115 -9.02 4.67 -3.65
CA GLY A 115 -9.31 6.00 -4.19
C GLY A 115 -10.50 5.96 -5.14
N ILE A 116 -11.42 6.93 -5.04
CA ILE A 116 -12.64 7.00 -5.87
C ILE A 116 -12.34 7.04 -7.37
N ASN A 117 -11.15 7.47 -7.77
CA ASN A 117 -10.70 7.48 -9.17
C ASN A 117 -10.63 6.09 -9.81
N LEU A 118 -10.67 5.01 -9.03
CA LEU A 118 -10.71 3.62 -9.52
C LEU A 118 -12.13 3.13 -9.82
N PHE A 119 -13.16 3.94 -9.51
CA PHE A 119 -14.57 3.55 -9.60
C PHE A 119 -15.25 3.99 -10.89
N GLY A 120 -14.47 4.26 -11.95
CA GLY A 120 -15.00 4.60 -13.28
C GLY A 120 -15.38 3.37 -14.09
N GLY A 121 -16.54 3.43 -14.75
CA GLY A 121 -16.99 2.40 -15.70
C GLY A 121 -17.23 1.01 -15.08
N PRO A 122 -17.19 -0.07 -15.89
CA PRO A 122 -17.48 -1.44 -15.44
C PRO A 122 -16.54 -1.94 -14.32
N LEU A 123 -15.27 -1.53 -14.33
CA LEU A 123 -14.31 -1.88 -13.28
C LEU A 123 -14.71 -1.30 -11.92
N GLY A 124 -15.32 -0.12 -11.90
CA GLY A 124 -15.81 0.49 -10.66
C GLY A 124 -16.93 -0.32 -10.01
N LEU A 125 -17.81 -0.92 -10.81
CA LEU A 125 -18.85 -1.82 -10.31
C LEU A 125 -18.24 -3.08 -9.69
N ILE A 126 -17.19 -3.64 -10.31
CA ILE A 126 -16.46 -4.79 -9.76
C ILE A 126 -15.81 -4.42 -8.42
N HIS A 127 -15.10 -3.29 -8.36
CA HIS A 127 -14.48 -2.82 -7.13
C HIS A 127 -15.51 -2.60 -6.00
N ARG A 128 -16.64 -1.96 -6.32
CA ARG A 128 -17.69 -1.64 -5.34
C ARG A 128 -18.51 -2.85 -4.92
N HIS A 129 -18.83 -3.76 -5.84
CA HIS A 129 -19.81 -4.81 -5.57
C HIS A 129 -19.24 -6.22 -5.43
N VAL A 130 -18.00 -6.44 -5.86
CA VAL A 130 -17.36 -7.75 -5.78
C VAL A 130 -16.20 -7.74 -4.81
N THR A 131 -15.23 -6.83 -4.98
CA THR A 131 -14.01 -6.82 -4.15
C THR A 131 -14.23 -6.23 -2.77
N GLY A 132 -15.34 -5.52 -2.54
CA GLY A 132 -15.59 -4.81 -1.28
C GLY A 132 -14.70 -3.59 -1.09
N ALA A 133 -14.33 -2.91 -2.19
CA ALA A 133 -13.55 -1.69 -2.09
C ALA A 133 -14.46 -0.50 -1.70
N ILE A 134 -14.06 0.24 -0.67
CA ILE A 134 -14.71 1.46 -0.19
C ILE A 134 -14.13 2.63 -0.99
N PRO A 135 -14.94 3.38 -1.76
CA PRO A 135 -14.48 4.52 -2.54
C PRO A 135 -14.23 5.74 -1.64
N ILE A 136 -12.99 6.20 -1.59
CA ILE A 136 -12.57 7.33 -0.76
C ILE A 136 -12.10 8.48 -1.65
N ARG A 137 -12.67 9.67 -1.41
CA ARG A 137 -12.23 10.93 -2.02
C ARG A 137 -10.88 11.32 -1.45
N ARG A 138 -9.92 11.63 -2.32
CA ARG A 138 -8.60 12.13 -1.93
C ARG A 138 -8.65 13.65 -1.77
N ASN A 139 -7.94 14.17 -0.76
CA ASN A 139 -7.74 15.62 -0.54
C ASN A 139 -9.01 16.47 -0.43
N THR A 140 -10.15 15.87 -0.08
CA THR A 140 -11.36 16.63 0.24
C THR A 140 -11.21 17.37 1.56
N LYS A 141 -11.74 18.60 1.60
CA LYS A 141 -11.78 19.45 2.80
C LYS A 141 -13.20 19.60 3.36
N ASP A 142 -14.15 18.93 2.75
CA ASP A 142 -15.56 19.00 3.11
C ASP A 142 -15.79 18.36 4.50
N PRO A 143 -16.20 19.14 5.53
CA PRO A 143 -16.40 18.64 6.88
C PRO A 143 -17.45 17.55 6.97
N ALA A 144 -18.57 17.68 6.23
CA ALA A 144 -19.64 16.69 6.23
C ALA A 144 -19.14 15.34 5.71
N TYR A 145 -18.36 15.35 4.63
CA TYR A 145 -17.74 14.15 4.09
C TYR A 145 -16.73 13.55 5.08
N LEU A 146 -15.85 14.35 5.68
CA LEU A 146 -14.80 13.86 6.58
C LEU A 146 -15.39 13.22 7.84
N ILE A 147 -16.42 13.84 8.43
CA ILE A 147 -17.15 13.29 9.57
C ILE A 147 -17.85 11.99 9.18
N THR A 148 -18.53 11.96 8.03
CA THR A 148 -19.22 10.76 7.53
C THR A 148 -18.25 9.62 7.26
N LEU A 149 -17.12 9.88 6.59
CA LEU A 149 -16.09 8.89 6.29
C LEU A 149 -15.49 8.32 7.57
N LYS A 150 -15.15 9.18 8.54
CA LYS A 150 -14.58 8.74 9.82
C LYS A 150 -15.55 7.83 10.57
N ALA A 151 -16.81 8.25 10.67
CA ALA A 151 -17.88 7.47 11.30
C ALA A 151 -18.13 6.14 10.57
N TYR A 152 -18.18 6.15 9.24
CA TYR A 152 -18.39 4.96 8.42
C TYR A 152 -17.26 3.95 8.58
N VAL A 153 -16.00 4.39 8.52
CA VAL A 153 -14.84 3.51 8.70
C VAL A 153 -14.80 2.93 10.12
N ALA A 154 -15.15 3.71 11.14
CA ALA A 154 -15.28 3.23 12.51
C ALA A 154 -16.32 2.09 12.62
N GLU A 155 -17.49 2.25 11.99
CA GLU A 155 -18.54 1.22 11.99
C GLU A 155 -18.20 0.00 11.11
N ILE A 156 -17.44 0.19 10.03
CA ILE A 156 -16.89 -0.90 9.23
C ILE A 156 -15.93 -1.74 10.08
N LEU A 157 -15.01 -1.11 10.81
CA LEU A 157 -14.04 -1.80 11.65
C LEU A 157 -14.71 -2.63 12.74
N LYS A 158 -15.87 -2.24 13.27
CA LYS A 158 -16.61 -3.10 14.22
C LYS A 158 -17.04 -4.45 13.59
N ARG A 159 -17.23 -4.50 12.27
CA ARG A 159 -17.88 -5.63 11.57
C ARG A 159 -16.96 -6.40 10.62
N HIS A 160 -15.97 -5.74 10.05
CA HIS A 160 -15.10 -6.29 9.01
C HIS A 160 -13.65 -5.85 9.20
N ASP A 161 -12.72 -6.74 8.85
CA ASP A 161 -11.32 -6.35 8.70
C ASP A 161 -11.19 -5.37 7.54
N LEU A 162 -10.30 -4.39 7.69
CA LEU A 162 -10.09 -3.33 6.71
C LEU A 162 -8.63 -3.28 6.30
N PHE A 163 -8.38 -3.10 5.00
CA PHE A 163 -7.05 -2.89 4.45
C PHE A 163 -6.96 -1.49 3.86
N PHE A 164 -5.89 -0.77 4.17
CA PHE A 164 -5.63 0.53 3.56
C PHE A 164 -4.14 0.78 3.34
N TYR A 165 -3.88 1.72 2.45
CA TYR A 165 -2.54 2.22 2.19
C TYR A 165 -2.39 3.59 2.86
N PRO A 166 -1.63 3.74 3.97
CA PRO A 166 -1.53 4.99 4.70
C PRO A 166 -1.01 6.15 3.84
N GLU A 167 -0.25 5.86 2.78
CA GLU A 167 0.27 6.85 1.84
C GLU A 167 -0.83 7.61 1.05
N GLY A 168 -2.04 7.03 0.95
CA GLY A 168 -3.17 7.58 0.20
C GLY A 168 -3.07 7.45 -1.32
N GLY A 169 -1.96 6.93 -1.85
CA GLY A 169 -1.77 6.62 -3.26
C GLY A 169 -0.36 6.13 -3.60
N ARG A 170 -0.24 5.40 -4.71
CA ARG A 170 1.00 4.74 -5.19
C ARG A 170 2.21 5.66 -5.21
N SER A 171 3.37 5.15 -4.83
CA SER A 171 4.63 5.86 -4.93
C SER A 171 5.12 5.89 -6.37
N TYR A 172 5.12 7.08 -6.97
CA TYR A 172 5.72 7.34 -8.30
C TYR A 172 7.24 7.54 -8.22
N SER A 173 7.75 7.76 -7.01
CA SER A 173 9.16 8.02 -6.73
C SER A 173 9.95 6.80 -6.29
N GLY A 174 9.27 5.74 -5.85
CA GLY A 174 9.87 4.60 -5.15
C GLY A 174 9.94 4.82 -3.63
N GLU A 175 9.95 6.07 -3.16
CA GLU A 175 10.09 6.44 -1.75
C GLU A 175 8.88 5.97 -0.91
N LEU A 176 9.11 5.69 0.37
CA LEU A 176 8.04 5.47 1.36
C LEU A 176 7.47 6.81 1.84
N LYS A 177 6.23 7.11 1.46
CA LYS A 177 5.61 8.41 1.76
C LYS A 177 5.21 8.57 3.23
N SER A 178 4.81 9.80 3.58
CA SER A 178 4.16 10.07 4.87
C SER A 178 2.78 9.42 4.93
N ALA A 179 2.43 8.92 6.12
CA ALA A 179 1.13 8.32 6.38
C ALA A 179 0.07 9.40 6.64
N LYS A 180 -1.09 9.25 6.01
CA LYS A 180 -2.31 10.04 6.24
C LYS A 180 -3.03 9.51 7.48
N THR A 181 -3.67 10.42 8.19
CA THR A 181 -4.21 10.16 9.53
C THR A 181 -5.70 9.81 9.53
N GLY A 182 -6.42 10.00 8.42
CA GLY A 182 -7.89 9.87 8.38
C GLY A 182 -8.40 8.50 8.82
N ILE A 183 -7.94 7.41 8.18
CA ILE A 183 -8.34 6.04 8.52
C ILE A 183 -7.85 5.64 9.91
N ILE A 184 -6.66 6.08 10.31
CA ILE A 184 -6.09 5.80 11.63
C ILE A 184 -6.89 6.51 12.73
N SER A 185 -7.36 7.73 12.47
CA SER A 185 -8.26 8.46 13.37
C SER A 185 -9.61 7.77 13.49
N ALA A 186 -10.16 7.26 12.39
CA ALA A 186 -11.39 6.46 12.42
C ALA A 186 -11.23 5.19 13.26
N ALA A 187 -10.07 4.51 13.15
CA ALA A 187 -9.74 3.33 13.94
C ALA A 187 -9.71 3.61 15.45
N LEU A 188 -9.16 4.76 15.85
CA LEU A 188 -9.17 5.17 17.27
C LEU A 188 -10.58 5.45 17.80
N THR A 189 -11.47 5.99 16.96
CA THR A 189 -12.89 6.20 17.33
C THR A 189 -13.77 4.97 17.12
N ALA A 190 -13.22 3.85 16.64
CA ALA A 190 -14.01 2.67 16.33
C ALA A 190 -14.60 1.98 17.57
N GLU A 191 -14.13 2.30 18.78
CA GLU A 191 -14.61 1.68 20.04
C GLU A 191 -14.63 0.15 19.94
N CYS A 192 -13.62 -0.41 19.28
CA CYS A 192 -13.48 -1.85 19.07
C CYS A 192 -12.34 -2.35 19.98
N PRO A 193 -12.64 -2.99 21.13
CA PRO A 193 -11.64 -3.27 22.16
C PRO A 193 -10.51 -4.21 21.71
N ASN A 194 -10.80 -5.11 20.78
CA ASN A 194 -9.86 -6.07 20.22
C ASN A 194 -9.29 -5.63 18.86
N LEU A 195 -9.29 -4.33 18.55
CA LEU A 195 -8.74 -3.79 17.31
C LEU A 195 -7.21 -3.72 17.37
N VAL A 196 -6.57 -4.33 16.36
CA VAL A 196 -5.12 -4.24 16.14
C VAL A 196 -4.81 -3.74 14.74
N VAL A 197 -3.71 -3.01 14.60
CA VAL A 197 -3.13 -2.71 13.29
C VAL A 197 -2.07 -3.75 12.98
N ILE A 198 -2.20 -4.45 11.86
CA ILE A 198 -1.11 -5.27 11.31
C ILE A 198 -0.40 -4.43 10.24
N PRO A 199 0.81 -3.92 10.52
CA PRO A 199 1.62 -3.31 9.48
C PRO A 199 2.08 -4.42 8.51
N ALA A 200 2.06 -4.13 7.22
CA ALA A 200 2.60 -4.99 6.18
C ALA A 200 3.51 -4.18 5.26
N ALA A 201 4.42 -4.86 4.59
CA ALA A 201 5.18 -4.26 3.51
C ALA A 201 5.17 -5.16 2.28
N VAL A 202 4.99 -4.54 1.11
CA VAL A 202 5.09 -5.22 -0.18
C VAL A 202 6.31 -4.72 -0.94
N ALA A 203 7.17 -5.64 -1.35
CA ALA A 203 8.37 -5.39 -2.15
C ALA A 203 8.39 -6.30 -3.38
N TYR A 204 8.70 -5.73 -4.54
CA TYR A 204 8.77 -6.47 -5.81
C TYR A 204 10.19 -6.47 -6.36
N ASP A 205 10.62 -7.57 -6.97
CA ASP A 205 11.83 -7.53 -7.81
C ASP A 205 11.65 -6.45 -8.88
N PHE A 206 10.49 -6.46 -9.56
CA PHE A 206 10.04 -5.43 -10.47
C PHE A 206 8.55 -5.14 -10.35
N VAL A 207 8.23 -3.85 -10.43
CA VAL A 207 6.86 -3.36 -10.66
C VAL A 207 6.58 -3.40 -12.16
N LEU A 208 5.46 -4.02 -12.57
CA LEU A 208 5.19 -4.26 -13.99
C LEU A 208 5.04 -2.96 -14.80
N GLU A 209 4.54 -1.89 -14.18
CA GLU A 209 4.35 -0.55 -14.75
C GLU A 209 5.46 0.46 -14.36
N ASP A 210 6.65 -0.03 -13.99
CA ASP A 210 7.75 0.79 -13.47
C ASP A 210 8.21 1.93 -14.39
N HIS A 211 8.25 1.75 -15.73
CA HIS A 211 8.70 2.81 -16.63
C HIS A 211 7.70 3.95 -16.69
N ILE A 212 6.38 3.68 -16.75
CA ILE A 212 5.38 4.72 -16.67
C ILE A 212 5.43 5.41 -15.32
N LEU A 213 5.51 4.68 -14.21
CA LEU A 213 5.56 5.26 -12.85
C LEU A 213 6.75 6.21 -12.69
N ALA A 214 7.96 5.75 -13.03
CA ALA A 214 9.18 6.55 -12.90
C ALA A 214 9.13 7.83 -13.75
N ARG A 215 8.52 7.77 -14.95
CA ARG A 215 8.34 8.92 -15.84
C ARG A 215 7.25 9.89 -15.36
N GLN A 216 6.25 9.43 -14.61
CA GLN A 216 5.21 10.30 -14.05
C GLN A 216 5.77 11.29 -13.02
N ARG A 217 6.81 10.92 -12.25
CA ARG A 217 7.52 11.88 -11.37
C ARG A 217 8.16 13.01 -12.18
N VAL A 218 8.79 12.68 -13.31
CA VAL A 218 9.49 13.67 -14.15
C VAL A 218 8.50 14.64 -14.80
N LYS A 219 7.33 14.15 -15.23
CA LYS A 219 6.34 14.96 -15.96
C LYS A 219 5.25 15.60 -15.08
N LYS A 220 5.23 15.34 -13.76
CA LYS A 220 4.22 15.80 -12.79
C LYS A 220 2.75 15.61 -13.26
N ARG A 221 2.49 14.62 -14.13
CA ARG A 221 1.17 14.37 -14.73
C ARG A 221 0.88 12.88 -14.72
N GLN A 222 -0.24 12.52 -14.08
CA GLN A 222 -0.74 11.14 -14.11
C GLN A 222 -1.09 10.74 -15.54
N ARG A 223 -0.72 9.52 -15.93
CA ARG A 223 -1.10 8.96 -17.23
C ARG A 223 -2.42 8.20 -17.08
N PRO A 224 -3.20 8.05 -18.16
CA PRO A 224 -4.40 7.23 -18.13
C PRO A 224 -4.07 5.77 -17.77
N PHE A 225 -4.94 5.15 -16.97
CA PHE A 225 -4.79 3.76 -16.52
C PHE A 225 -4.58 2.77 -17.68
N ALA A 226 -5.24 2.98 -18.83
CA ALA A 226 -5.07 2.14 -20.01
C ALA A 226 -3.62 2.03 -20.49
N ARG A 227 -2.80 3.09 -20.34
CA ARG A 227 -1.38 3.03 -20.70
C ARG A 227 -0.57 2.21 -19.70
N GLU A 228 -0.88 2.33 -18.42
CA GLU A 228 -0.25 1.54 -17.37
C GLU A 228 -0.59 0.06 -17.56
N LEU A 229 -1.86 -0.26 -17.86
CA LEU A 229 -2.29 -1.62 -18.18
C LEU A 229 -1.60 -2.18 -19.43
N ALA A 230 -1.46 -1.38 -20.49
CA ALA A 230 -0.75 -1.81 -21.70
C ALA A 230 0.72 -2.15 -21.41
N GLU A 231 1.39 -1.38 -20.55
CA GLU A 231 2.75 -1.70 -20.10
C GLU A 231 2.79 -3.01 -19.29
N MET A 232 1.86 -3.17 -18.33
CA MET A 232 1.73 -4.40 -17.55
C MET A 232 1.54 -5.62 -18.45
N VAL A 233 0.65 -5.54 -19.44
CA VAL A 233 0.39 -6.64 -20.39
C VAL A 233 1.60 -6.93 -21.26
N ARG A 234 2.28 -5.89 -21.77
CA ARG A 234 3.51 -6.04 -22.56
C ARG A 234 4.58 -6.81 -21.78
N TYR A 235 4.77 -6.48 -20.51
CA TYR A 235 5.75 -7.15 -19.65
C TYR A 235 5.22 -8.42 -18.96
N ALA A 236 3.92 -8.70 -19.05
CA ALA A 236 3.37 -9.99 -18.61
C ALA A 236 3.81 -11.14 -19.54
N VAL A 237 4.28 -10.84 -20.76
CA VAL A 237 4.87 -11.82 -21.67
C VAL A 237 6.41 -11.79 -21.50
N GLY A 238 6.98 -12.88 -21.00
CA GLY A 238 8.44 -13.08 -20.91
C GLY A 238 9.11 -12.79 -19.55
N TYR A 239 8.41 -12.21 -18.57
CA TYR A 239 9.02 -11.83 -17.28
C TYR A 239 8.41 -12.58 -16.09
N ARG A 240 9.22 -12.81 -15.05
CA ARG A 240 8.79 -13.26 -13.73
C ARG A 240 9.32 -12.28 -12.68
N SER A 241 8.47 -11.87 -11.74
CA SER A 241 8.82 -11.00 -10.61
C SER A 241 8.37 -11.69 -9.33
N ARG A 242 9.15 -11.62 -8.25
CA ARG A 242 8.67 -12.03 -6.93
C ARG A 242 8.08 -10.82 -6.23
N ALA A 243 6.96 -11.03 -5.54
CA ALA A 243 6.35 -10.09 -4.62
C ALA A 243 6.43 -10.64 -3.20
N PHE A 244 7.27 -10.02 -2.38
CA PHE A 244 7.39 -10.33 -0.96
C PHE A 244 6.37 -9.51 -0.19
N VAL A 245 5.52 -10.19 0.59
CA VAL A 245 4.52 -9.57 1.46
C VAL A 245 4.88 -9.92 2.89
N THR A 246 5.50 -8.97 3.59
CA THR A 246 6.03 -9.16 4.94
C THR A 246 5.06 -8.57 5.96
N PHE A 247 4.46 -9.41 6.80
CA PHE A 247 3.58 -8.97 7.88
C PHE A 247 4.38 -8.65 9.14
N GLY A 248 3.95 -7.65 9.91
CA GLY A 248 4.57 -7.27 11.17
C GLY A 248 3.70 -7.61 12.38
N ALA A 249 4.32 -7.55 13.56
CA ALA A 249 3.63 -7.79 14.82
C ALA A 249 2.43 -6.84 15.01
N PRO A 250 1.28 -7.34 15.51
CA PRO A 250 0.11 -6.52 15.78
C PRO A 250 0.40 -5.32 16.68
N ILE A 251 -0.19 -4.18 16.37
CA ILE A 251 -0.14 -2.95 17.18
C ILE A 251 -1.52 -2.75 17.81
N PRO A 252 -1.68 -2.91 19.14
CA PRO A 252 -2.94 -2.64 19.81
C PRO A 252 -3.40 -1.18 19.63
N VAL A 253 -4.68 -1.00 19.34
CA VAL A 253 -5.31 0.32 19.24
C VAL A 253 -5.99 0.72 20.56
N SER A 254 -6.42 -0.24 21.35
CA SER A 254 -7.26 -0.08 22.55
C SER A 254 -6.68 0.78 23.68
N HIS A 255 -5.36 0.89 23.81
CA HIS A 255 -4.72 1.69 24.87
C HIS A 255 -4.56 3.18 24.53
N ARG A 256 -5.23 3.67 23.48
CA ARG A 256 -5.05 5.03 22.94
C ARG A 256 -6.34 5.83 23.03
N HIS A 257 -6.23 7.10 23.41
CA HIS A 257 -7.36 8.00 23.53
C HIS A 257 -7.78 8.55 22.17
N ALA A 258 -9.06 8.35 21.83
CA ALA A 258 -9.58 8.70 20.51
C ALA A 258 -9.51 10.19 20.14
N GLN A 259 -9.53 11.07 21.15
CA GLN A 259 -9.42 12.52 20.97
C GLN A 259 -7.98 13.05 21.11
N SER A 260 -7.01 12.21 21.48
CA SER A 260 -5.61 12.62 21.64
C SER A 260 -4.92 12.74 20.28
N ARG A 261 -4.60 13.98 19.88
CA ARG A 261 -3.78 14.23 18.68
C ARG A 261 -2.40 13.58 18.81
N ARG A 262 -1.85 13.54 20.04
CA ARG A 262 -0.56 12.90 20.32
C ARG A 262 -0.62 11.41 19.99
N ASP A 263 -1.63 10.70 20.51
CA ASP A 263 -1.78 9.26 20.31
C ASP A 263 -1.97 8.91 18.84
N LEU A 264 -2.74 9.74 18.11
CA LEU A 264 -2.91 9.61 16.67
C LEU A 264 -1.59 9.77 15.92
N MET A 265 -0.78 10.78 16.25
CA MET A 265 0.52 10.99 15.62
C MET A 265 1.50 9.88 15.97
N GLU A 266 1.53 9.43 17.22
CA GLU A 266 2.38 8.32 17.67
C GLU A 266 2.03 7.01 16.97
N LEU A 267 0.73 6.67 16.90
CA LEU A 267 0.27 5.48 16.17
C LEU A 267 0.62 5.59 14.67
N THR A 268 0.37 6.74 14.06
CA THR A 268 0.68 6.99 12.64
C THR A 268 2.17 6.83 12.36
N ARG A 269 3.03 7.40 13.21
CA ARG A 269 4.49 7.28 13.10
C ARG A 269 4.94 5.84 13.33
N SER A 270 4.38 5.15 14.31
CA SER A 270 4.68 3.75 14.61
C SER A 270 4.32 2.83 13.44
N ILE A 271 3.13 3.00 12.85
CA ILE A 271 2.70 2.25 11.67
C ILE A 271 3.69 2.46 10.53
N ARG A 272 3.98 3.72 10.18
CA ARG A 272 4.92 4.04 9.09
C ARG A 272 6.31 3.46 9.34
N ALA A 273 6.83 3.59 10.57
CA ALA A 273 8.14 3.07 10.94
C ALA A 273 8.19 1.54 10.81
N ARG A 274 7.16 0.83 11.29
CA ARG A 274 7.07 -0.64 11.15
C ARG A 274 6.95 -1.08 9.70
N ILE A 275 6.12 -0.43 8.88
CA ILE A 275 6.06 -0.68 7.42
C ILE A 275 7.45 -0.50 6.79
N GLY A 276 8.15 0.59 7.14
CA GLY A 276 9.49 0.86 6.65
C GLY A 276 10.50 -0.24 7.01
N ALA A 277 10.51 -0.69 8.26
CA ALA A 277 11.41 -1.74 8.75
C ALA A 277 11.11 -3.13 8.14
N LEU A 278 9.85 -3.42 7.83
CA LEU A 278 9.44 -4.67 7.20
C LEU A 278 9.84 -4.74 5.72
N TYR A 279 10.03 -3.60 5.06
CA TYR A 279 10.30 -3.53 3.63
C TYR A 279 11.55 -4.33 3.25
N LYS A 280 11.39 -5.33 2.39
CA LYS A 280 12.47 -6.22 1.98
C LYS A 280 13.43 -5.52 1.02
N VAL A 281 14.72 -5.53 1.35
CA VAL A 281 15.81 -5.02 0.52
C VAL A 281 16.16 -6.05 -0.54
N LEU A 282 15.59 -5.90 -1.73
CA LEU A 282 15.76 -6.83 -2.84
C LEU A 282 17.04 -6.56 -3.66
N PRO A 283 17.56 -7.58 -4.40
CA PRO A 283 18.72 -7.42 -5.27
C PRO A 283 18.62 -6.21 -6.20
N THR A 284 17.45 -6.00 -6.81
CA THR A 284 17.20 -4.91 -7.77
C THR A 284 17.30 -3.53 -7.11
N ALA A 285 16.78 -3.39 -5.89
CA ALA A 285 16.83 -2.14 -5.14
C ALA A 285 18.25 -1.78 -4.69
N ILE A 286 19.00 -2.76 -4.17
CA ILE A 286 20.36 -2.51 -3.66
C ILE A 286 21.37 -2.30 -4.79
N VAL A 287 21.27 -3.04 -5.90
CA VAL A 287 22.06 -2.77 -7.11
C VAL A 287 21.74 -1.38 -7.63
N ALA A 288 20.46 -1.00 -7.71
CA ALA A 288 20.07 0.32 -8.16
C ALA A 288 20.61 1.45 -7.27
N ALA A 289 20.66 1.25 -5.94
CA ALA A 289 21.25 2.20 -5.00
C ALA A 289 22.78 2.29 -5.10
N ALA A 290 23.46 1.18 -5.39
CA ALA A 290 24.92 1.14 -5.52
C ALA A 290 25.43 1.68 -6.86
N MET A 291 24.61 1.60 -7.91
CA MET A 291 24.99 1.94 -9.29
C MET A 291 25.44 3.40 -9.48
N ARG A 292 26.45 3.58 -10.33
CA ARG A 292 26.90 4.86 -10.89
C ARG A 292 26.54 4.90 -12.40
N PRO A 293 26.68 6.04 -13.11
CA PRO A 293 26.43 6.06 -14.57
C PRO A 293 27.15 4.95 -15.35
N SER A 294 28.37 4.60 -14.91
CA SER A 294 29.15 3.45 -15.38
C SER A 294 30.00 2.92 -14.22
N ILE A 295 30.06 1.60 -14.02
CA ILE A 295 30.84 0.97 -12.94
C ILE A 295 31.33 -0.42 -13.34
N GLY A 296 32.53 -0.82 -12.88
CA GLY A 296 33.02 -2.19 -13.07
C GLY A 296 32.32 -3.18 -12.14
N LYS A 297 32.21 -4.46 -12.54
CA LYS A 297 31.52 -5.49 -11.75
C LYS A 297 32.05 -5.58 -10.30
N ARG A 298 33.37 -5.70 -10.12
CA ARG A 298 34.00 -5.80 -8.78
C ARG A 298 33.75 -4.56 -7.91
N ASP A 299 33.82 -3.36 -8.49
CA ASP A 299 33.55 -2.11 -7.76
C ASP A 299 32.08 -2.01 -7.33
N LEU A 300 31.17 -2.53 -8.16
CA LEU A 300 29.74 -2.58 -7.86
C LEU A 300 29.47 -3.56 -6.71
N GLU A 301 30.01 -4.78 -6.79
CA GLU A 301 29.93 -5.78 -5.72
C GLU A 301 30.42 -5.21 -4.39
N ALA A 302 31.63 -4.62 -4.35
CA ALA A 302 32.19 -4.02 -3.14
C ALA A 302 31.37 -2.82 -2.60
N ARG A 303 30.69 -2.05 -3.47
CA ARG A 303 29.76 -1.00 -3.03
C ARG A 303 28.50 -1.59 -2.41
N ILE A 304 28.00 -2.69 -2.95
CA ILE A 304 26.83 -3.37 -2.42
C ILE A 304 27.16 -4.01 -1.08
N ASP A 305 28.32 -4.66 -0.92
CA ASP A 305 28.75 -5.24 0.37
C ASP A 305 28.72 -4.18 1.49
N ARG A 306 29.27 -2.98 1.25
CA ARG A 306 29.19 -1.87 2.21
C ARG A 306 27.76 -1.43 2.53
N LEU A 307 26.87 -1.41 1.53
CA LEU A 307 25.46 -1.10 1.76
C LEU A 307 24.75 -2.21 2.57
N ILE A 308 25.08 -3.47 2.31
CA ILE A 308 24.57 -4.62 3.07
C ILE A 308 25.01 -4.50 4.54
N GLU A 309 26.28 -4.20 4.80
CA GLU A 309 26.80 -3.97 6.16
C GLU A 309 26.04 -2.83 6.87
N GLU A 310 25.86 -1.68 6.21
CA GLU A 310 25.14 -0.54 6.76
C GLU A 310 23.67 -0.86 7.06
N LEU A 311 23.00 -1.57 6.15
CA LEU A 311 21.61 -2.00 6.30
C LEU A 311 21.44 -3.08 7.38
N ALA A 312 22.38 -4.02 7.45
CA ALA A 312 22.41 -5.07 8.47
C ALA A 312 22.59 -4.48 9.87
N ALA A 313 23.46 -3.47 10.03
CA ALA A 313 23.65 -2.75 11.29
C ALA A 313 22.38 -2.03 11.77
N ARG A 314 21.41 -1.80 10.87
CA ARG A 314 20.09 -1.22 11.16
C ARG A 314 18.97 -2.26 11.23
N HIS A 315 19.32 -3.55 11.22
CA HIS A 315 18.38 -4.68 11.20
C HIS A 315 17.37 -4.61 10.04
N ALA A 316 17.80 -4.14 8.87
CA ALA A 316 16.94 -4.14 7.68
C ALA A 316 16.60 -5.58 7.24
N ASN A 317 15.41 -5.77 6.66
CA ASN A 317 14.99 -7.05 6.07
C ASN A 317 15.76 -7.29 4.76
N LEU A 318 16.96 -7.86 4.84
CA LEU A 318 17.81 -8.11 3.68
C LEU A 318 17.30 -9.32 2.86
N GLY A 319 17.21 -9.14 1.54
CA GLY A 319 16.95 -10.22 0.58
C GLY A 319 18.22 -10.81 -0.04
N VAL A 320 19.39 -10.27 0.31
CA VAL A 320 20.71 -10.69 -0.21
C VAL A 320 21.75 -10.64 0.90
N THR A 321 22.79 -11.44 0.77
CA THR A 321 23.87 -11.58 1.76
C THR A 321 25.22 -11.06 1.28
N SER A 322 25.41 -10.88 -0.03
CA SER A 322 26.64 -10.35 -0.61
C SER A 322 26.37 -9.54 -1.88
N GLY A 323 27.31 -8.66 -2.23
CA GLY A 323 27.33 -7.90 -3.46
C GLY A 323 27.38 -8.79 -4.69
N ARG A 324 28.12 -9.90 -4.62
CA ARG A 324 28.14 -10.91 -5.68
C ARG A 324 26.75 -11.50 -5.93
N GLN A 325 26.07 -11.98 -4.88
CA GLN A 325 24.71 -12.51 -4.98
C GLN A 325 23.75 -11.46 -5.56
N ALA A 326 23.82 -10.22 -5.06
CA ALA A 326 22.95 -9.15 -5.52
C ALA A 326 23.12 -8.83 -7.02
N VAL A 327 24.37 -8.82 -7.52
CA VAL A 327 24.66 -8.61 -8.94
C VAL A 327 24.20 -9.81 -9.77
N GLU A 328 24.47 -11.04 -9.33
CA GLU A 328 24.04 -12.27 -10.02
C GLU A 328 22.51 -12.34 -10.16
N GLU A 329 21.76 -11.98 -9.11
CA GLU A 329 20.29 -12.01 -9.14
C GLU A 329 19.64 -10.83 -9.87
N ALA A 330 20.29 -9.65 -9.94
CA ALA A 330 19.66 -8.43 -10.47
C ALA A 330 20.14 -8.02 -11.87
N ALA A 331 21.35 -8.40 -12.28
CA ALA A 331 21.96 -7.86 -13.50
C ALA A 331 21.16 -8.21 -14.77
N GLU A 332 20.91 -9.50 -15.01
CA GLU A 332 20.15 -9.97 -16.17
C GLU A 332 18.72 -9.39 -16.19
N PRO A 333 17.95 -9.42 -15.08
CA PRO A 333 16.62 -8.82 -15.08
C PRO A 333 16.61 -7.30 -15.32
N LEU A 334 17.57 -6.56 -14.76
CA LEU A 334 17.70 -5.11 -15.01
C LEU A 334 18.08 -4.81 -16.46
N GLU A 335 18.92 -5.65 -17.07
CA GLU A 335 19.31 -5.52 -18.49
C GLU A 335 18.17 -5.88 -19.43
N THR A 336 17.42 -6.93 -19.14
CA THR A 336 16.25 -7.35 -19.94
C THR A 336 15.16 -6.27 -19.93
N ARG A 337 14.99 -5.56 -18.79
CA ARG A 337 14.11 -4.38 -18.71
C ARG A 337 14.69 -3.12 -19.36
N GLY A 338 15.91 -3.16 -19.92
CA GLY A 338 16.55 -2.00 -20.54
C GLY A 338 16.96 -0.91 -19.55
N ILE A 339 17.11 -1.26 -18.25
CA ILE A 339 17.47 -0.31 -17.20
C ILE A 339 18.97 -0.09 -17.15
N ILE A 340 19.73 -1.17 -17.34
CA ILE A 340 21.19 -1.17 -17.46
C ILE A 340 21.61 -1.91 -18.74
N VAL A 341 22.90 -1.87 -19.05
CA VAL A 341 23.54 -2.74 -20.04
C VAL A 341 24.86 -3.25 -19.46
N ALA A 342 25.17 -4.52 -19.68
CA ALA A 342 26.41 -5.15 -19.27
C ALA A 342 27.34 -5.32 -20.49
N GLU A 343 28.47 -4.62 -20.50
CA GLU A 343 29.46 -4.70 -21.60
C GLU A 343 30.87 -4.78 -21.04
N ARG A 344 31.64 -5.79 -21.48
CA ARG A 344 33.08 -5.93 -21.16
C ARG A 344 33.39 -5.82 -19.65
N GLY A 345 32.59 -6.50 -18.83
CA GLY A 345 32.77 -6.51 -17.37
C GLY A 345 32.33 -5.22 -16.64
N ARG A 346 31.61 -4.33 -17.33
CA ARG A 346 31.06 -3.09 -16.77
C ARG A 346 29.56 -3.01 -16.95
N PHE A 347 28.91 -2.33 -16.01
CA PHE A 347 27.50 -1.99 -16.09
C PHE A 347 27.34 -0.49 -16.38
N ARG A 348 26.47 -0.15 -17.34
CA ARG A 348 26.11 1.24 -17.67
C ARG A 348 24.62 1.46 -17.53
N VAL A 349 24.22 2.64 -17.07
CA VAL A 349 22.80 2.99 -16.90
C VAL A 349 22.19 3.40 -18.24
N ARG A 350 21.05 2.80 -18.60
CA ARG A 350 20.25 3.14 -19.79
C ARG A 350 19.01 3.96 -19.40
N GLU A 351 18.28 3.54 -18.37
CA GLU A 351 17.07 4.24 -17.89
C GLU A 351 17.25 4.76 -16.45
N ARG A 352 17.89 5.94 -16.33
CA ARG A 352 18.21 6.58 -15.04
C ARG A 352 16.97 6.90 -14.18
N SER A 353 15.79 7.04 -14.80
CA SER A 353 14.55 7.32 -14.06
C SER A 353 14.07 6.10 -13.28
N VAL A 354 14.04 4.93 -13.94
CA VAL A 354 13.62 3.65 -13.37
C VAL A 354 14.65 3.14 -12.36
N LEU A 355 15.95 3.27 -12.66
CA LEU A 355 17.00 2.93 -11.70
C LEU A 355 16.84 3.72 -10.39
N ARG A 356 16.60 5.04 -10.49
CA ARG A 356 16.36 5.89 -9.30
C ARG A 356 15.08 5.53 -8.57
N TYR A 357 14.05 5.04 -9.25
CA TYR A 357 12.85 4.54 -8.60
C TYR A 357 13.19 3.38 -7.67
N TYR A 358 13.90 2.36 -8.17
CA TYR A 358 14.29 1.20 -7.37
C TYR A 358 15.25 1.57 -6.23
N ALA A 359 16.26 2.41 -6.49
CA ALA A 359 17.17 2.89 -5.46
C ALA A 359 16.44 3.55 -4.27
N ARG A 360 15.40 4.33 -4.57
CA ARG A 360 14.62 5.06 -3.56
C ARG A 360 13.68 4.20 -2.74
N THR A 361 13.45 2.95 -3.14
CA THR A 361 12.61 2.04 -2.36
C THR A 361 13.22 1.66 -1.01
N ILE A 362 14.53 1.81 -0.87
CA ILE A 362 15.28 1.51 0.37
C ILE A 362 15.90 2.77 1.00
N GLU A 363 15.64 3.96 0.44
CA GLU A 363 16.23 5.22 0.92
C GLU A 363 15.87 5.50 2.38
N HIS A 364 14.65 5.15 2.82
CA HIS A 364 14.22 5.32 4.22
C HIS A 364 14.99 4.44 5.21
N LEU A 365 15.70 3.42 4.74
CA LEU A 365 16.59 2.56 5.54
C LEU A 365 18.04 3.07 5.54
N LEU A 366 18.39 3.93 4.58
CA LEU A 366 19.73 4.49 4.40
C LEU A 366 19.89 5.87 5.04
N VAL A 367 18.82 6.67 5.10
CA VAL A 367 18.85 8.01 5.67
C VAL A 367 18.74 7.95 7.19
N THR A 368 19.77 8.45 7.89
CA THR A 368 19.68 8.73 9.33
C THR A 368 18.56 9.74 9.56
N THR A 369 17.61 9.43 10.44
CA THR A 369 16.57 10.37 10.89
C THR A 369 17.23 11.58 11.55
N GLY A 370 17.54 12.60 10.74
CA GLY A 370 18.22 13.82 11.16
C GLY A 370 18.38 14.89 10.07
N ARG A 371 18.17 14.56 8.79
CA ARG A 371 18.05 15.58 7.74
C ARG A 371 16.59 15.89 7.44
N THR A 372 15.99 16.73 8.27
CA THR A 372 14.89 17.59 7.84
C THR A 372 15.44 18.56 6.78
N HIS A 373 14.88 18.50 5.58
CA HIS A 373 14.89 19.65 4.67
C HIS A 373 13.83 20.65 5.10
#